data_AF-A0A1V5QW45-F1
#
_entry.id   AF-A0A1V5QW45-F1
#
_cell.length_a   1.000
_cell.length_b   1.000
_cell.length_c   1.000
_cell.angle_alpha   90.00
_cell.angle_beta   90.00
_cell.angle_gamma   90.00
#
_symmetry.space_group_name_H-M   'P 1'
#
loop_
_entity.id
_entity.type
_entity.pdbx_description
1 polymer ?
#
loop_
_entity_poly.entity_id
_entity_poly.type
_entity_poly.pdbx_seq_one_letter_code
_entity_poly.pdbx_strand_id
1 'polypeptide(L)' 'MGCVVNGPGEARDADLGVAGGNGEGHIYLKGKLLRKVPEADIVPAFLEEARRLKAERDAAT' A
#
# COMPACT_ATOMS: atom_id res chain seq x y z
N MET A 1 8.26 -10.40 2.66
CA MET A 1 8.46 -11.62 1.84
C MET A 1 8.52 -11.17 0.39
N GLY A 2 9.60 -11.51 -0.29
CA GLY A 2 9.83 -11.10 -1.67
C GLY A 2 8.87 -11.79 -2.63
N CYS A 3 8.73 -11.18 -3.80
CA CYS A 3 8.00 -11.64 -4.97
C CYS A 3 6.61 -11.00 -5.16
N VAL A 4 6.58 -10.18 -6.21
CA VAL A 4 5.46 -9.58 -6.98
C VAL A 4 4.22 -10.46 -7.18
N VAL A 5 4.29 -11.76 -6.93
CA VAL A 5 3.27 -12.75 -7.32
C VAL A 5 2.17 -13.00 -6.28
N ASN A 6 2.32 -12.54 -5.03
CA ASN A 6 1.28 -12.68 -4.01
C ASN A 6 0.47 -11.38 -3.75
N GLY A 7 0.88 -10.26 -4.36
CA GLY A 7 0.32 -8.92 -4.09
C GLY A 7 -1.17 -8.71 -4.43
N PRO A 8 -1.72 -9.17 -5.56
CA PRO A 8 -3.09 -8.79 -5.94
C PRO A 8 -4.19 -9.62 -5.25
N GLY A 9 -3.90 -10.89 -4.92
CA GLY A 9 -4.87 -11.81 -4.31
C GLY A 9 -5.07 -11.55 -2.81
N GLU A 10 -3.98 -11.32 -2.08
CA GLU A 10 -4.02 -11.00 -0.64
C GLU A 10 -4.40 -9.53 -0.38
N ALA A 11 -4.13 -8.60 -1.32
CA ALA A 11 -4.55 -7.19 -1.20
C ALA A 11 -6.02 -6.92 -1.59
N ARG A 12 -6.79 -7.95 -1.95
CA ARG A 12 -8.26 -7.84 -2.13
C ARG A 12 -8.99 -7.79 -0.80
N ASP A 13 -8.48 -8.47 0.23
CA ASP A 13 -9.00 -8.44 1.60
C ASP A 13 -8.36 -7.32 2.44
N ALA A 14 -7.14 -6.88 2.10
CA ALA A 14 -6.50 -5.76 2.79
C ALA A 14 -6.98 -4.40 2.24
N ASP A 15 -7.33 -3.47 3.13
CA ASP A 15 -7.64 -2.10 2.74
C ASP A 15 -6.43 -1.42 2.07
N LEU A 16 -5.21 -1.67 2.55
CA LEU A 16 -3.96 -1.09 2.06
C LEU A 16 -2.88 -2.18 1.88
N GLY A 17 -2.21 -2.20 0.72
CA GLY A 17 -1.16 -3.15 0.38
C GLY A 17 0.04 -2.49 -0.31
N VAL A 18 1.18 -3.16 -0.33
CA VAL A 18 2.39 -2.68 -1.03
C VAL A 18 3.13 -3.81 -1.70
N ALA A 19 3.60 -3.59 -2.92
CA ALA A 19 4.45 -4.51 -3.66
C ALA A 19 5.75 -3.80 -4.04
N GLY A 20 6.90 -4.38 -3.68
CA GLY A 20 8.22 -3.88 -4.03
C GLY A 20 8.89 -4.73 -5.11
N GLY A 21 9.62 -4.09 -6.01
CA GLY A 21 10.45 -4.74 -7.04
C GLY A 21 11.09 -3.75 -8.00
N ASN A 22 12.21 -4.11 -8.63
CA ASN A 22 12.95 -3.26 -9.58
C ASN A 22 13.32 -1.86 -9.05
N GLY A 23 13.55 -1.71 -7.73
CA GLY A 23 13.92 -0.41 -7.13
C GLY A 23 12.74 0.57 -6.95
N GLU A 24 11.51 0.12 -7.22
CA GLU A 24 10.29 0.86 -6.99
C GLU A 24 9.30 0.04 -6.13
N GLY A 25 8.40 0.75 -5.46
CA GLY A 25 7.27 0.18 -4.74
C GLY A 25 5.96 0.73 -5.22
N HIS A 26 4.96 -0.14 -5.28
CA HIS A 26 3.59 0.15 -5.68
C HIS A 26 2.68 -0.02 -4.48
N ILE A 27 2.03 1.07 -4.09
CA ILE A 27 1.05 1.07 -2.99
C ILE A 27 -0.33 0.88 -3.59
N TYR A 28 -1.12 -0.01 -3.01
CA TYR A 28 -2.46 -0.39 -3.43
C TYR A 28 -3.48 -0.09 -2.34
N LEU A 29 -4.66 0.38 -2.73
CA LEU A 29 -5.82 0.53 -1.86
C LEU A 29 -6.97 -0.31 -2.43
N LYS A 30 -7.44 -1.30 -1.67
CA LYS A 30 -8.50 -2.25 -2.10
C LYS A 30 -8.23 -2.84 -3.49
N GLY A 31 -6.99 -3.27 -3.71
CA GLY A 31 -6.51 -3.81 -4.99
C GLY A 31 -6.33 -2.80 -6.13
N LYS A 32 -6.54 -1.50 -5.93
CA LYS A 32 -6.28 -0.45 -6.93
C LYS A 32 -4.94 0.22 -6.68
N LEU A 33 -4.14 0.42 -7.74
CA LEU A 33 -2.87 1.14 -7.64
C LEU A 33 -3.14 2.60 -7.21
N LEU A 34 -2.56 3.01 -6.11
CA LEU A 34 -2.72 4.33 -5.51
C LEU A 34 -1.58 5.26 -5.90
N ARG A 35 -0.33 4.81 -5.67
CA ARG A 35 0.88 5.53 -6.08
C ARG A 35 2.08 4.60 -6.22
N LYS A 36 3.07 5.08 -6.97
CA LYS A 36 4.40 4.47 -7.08
C LYS A 36 5.42 5.34 -6.36
N VAL A 37 6.36 4.72 -5.66
CA VAL A 37 7.43 5.41 -4.92
C VAL A 37 8.77 4.69 -5.12
N PRO A 38 9.91 5.36 -4.95
CA PRO A 38 11.20 4.70 -4.86
C PRO A 38 11.22 3.66 -3.73
N GLU A 39 12.04 2.62 -3.84
CA GLU A 39 12.14 1.58 -2.81
C GLU A 39 12.46 2.16 -1.42
N ALA A 40 13.31 3.19 -1.36
CA ALA A 40 13.67 3.89 -0.14
C ALA A 40 12.47 4.58 0.56
N ASP A 41 11.44 4.95 -0.21
CA ASP A 41 10.28 5.68 0.25
C ASP A 41 9.05 4.78 0.49
N ILE A 42 9.16 3.47 0.27
CA ILE A 42 8.07 2.52 0.46
C ILE A 42 7.48 2.61 1.86
N VAL A 43 8.34 2.51 2.88
CA VAL A 43 7.93 2.51 4.29
C VAL A 43 7.28 3.83 4.70
N PRO A 44 7.90 5.01 4.49
CA PRO A 44 7.30 6.27 4.89
C PRO A 44 5.99 6.55 4.14
N ALA A 45 5.92 6.27 2.84
CA ALA A 45 4.71 6.47 2.05
C ALA A 45 3.56 5.53 2.47
N PHE A 46 3.88 4.27 2.80
CA PHE A 46 2.88 3.32 3.29
C PHE A 46 2.29 3.74 4.66
N LEU A 47 3.15 4.22 5.57
CA LEU A 47 2.71 4.71 6.88
C LEU A 47 1.87 5.99 6.80
N GLU A 48 2.21 6.89 5.89
CA GLU A 48 1.41 8.09 5.60
C GLU A 48 -0.01 7.70 5.19
N GLU A 49 -0.14 6.74 4.26
CA GLU A 49 -1.43 6.30 3.77
C GLU A 49 -2.24 5.54 4.84
N ALA A 50 -1.60 4.69 5.63
CA ALA A 50 -2.24 4.00 6.74
C ALA A 50 -2.82 4.98 7.77
N ARG A 51 -2.08 6.05 8.09
CA ARG A 51 -2.54 7.11 9.00
C ARG A 51 -3.70 7.89 8.43
N ARG A 52 -3.66 8.23 7.14
CA ARG A 52 -4.74 8.91 6.44
C ARG A 52 -6.03 8.09 6.48
N LEU A 53 -5.94 6.80 6.14
CA LEU A 53 -7.09 5.90 6.17
C LEU A 53 -7.68 5.74 7.57
N LYS A 54 -6.82 5.69 8.60
CA LYS A 54 -7.29 5.70 10.00
C LYS A 54 -8.07 6.98 10.30
N ALA A 55 -7.51 8.15 9.97
CA ALA A 55 -8.15 9.44 10.23
C ALA A 55 -9.49 9.58 9.49
N GLU A 56 -9.58 9.13 8.24
CA GLU A 56 -10.84 9.16 7.47
C GLU A 56 -11.90 8.21 8.05
N ARG A 57 -11.52 7.05 8.60
CA ARG A 57 -12.45 6.13 9.29
C ARG A 57 -12.93 6.69 10.63
N ASP A 58 -12.03 7.29 11.41
CA ASP A 58 -12.37 7.95 12.68
C ASP A 58 -13.30 9.16 12.46
N ALA A 59 -13.13 9.93 11.39
CA ALA A 59 -13.97 11.10 11.07
C ALA A 59 -15.36 10.73 10.51
N ALA A 60 -15.55 9.49 10.07
CA ALA A 60 -16.81 8.99 9.52
C ALA A 60 -17.70 8.26 10.55
N THR A 61 -17.29 8.25 11.83
CA THR A 61 -18.06 7.73 12.98
C THR A 61 -18.76 8.87 13.71
#